data_AF-A0A1N6ZXQ8-F1
#
_entry.id   AF-A0A1N6ZXQ8-F1
#
_cell.length_a   1.000
_cell.length_b   1.000
_cell.length_c   1.000
_cell.angle_alpha   90.00
_cell.angle_beta   90.00
_cell.angle_gamma   90.00
#
_symmetry.space_group_name_H-M   'P 1'
#
loop_
_entity.id
_entity.type
_entity.pdbx_description
1 polymer ?
#
loop_
_entity_poly.entity_id
_entity_poly.type
_entity_poly.pdbx_seq_one_letter_code
_entity_poly.pdbx_strand_id
1 'polypeptide(L)'
;MLGRYGFIIFFVIASCSSPERVDIVYDNFEDGTFQNWNRLGVAFNKPFHVDSLRKKVENVQGHYYAFSNFEGAGLSANQGKLVSKPFIIHRKYIHFWIAGGNHETRECVNLTVNNKVVKAATGTNDYTLRKITWDVSDLEGQEAVIEVVDAIVSDFEYNSLPNILVDNFVFSDYGYPMMEIFEDFESGTYNGWEVEGDAFVTPRNRTNVYYPITPNGFNGDYFAFSFGETHDSKKGKLTSQSFIIKYDAIKFLVGGGEHKGLTSINLIVNDSIVFSQVGNNDGEMRNYEWDVTPFKGQKAKIEIVDNYSGGWGHIMVDDIIFFNKPVNFNIWKFLVFILIIVVVSYLLAKKLRFTKRNLGVVNAEEIERIENIKKILKTSEIYKEFNPDFKEIVKSTGEDEETINFLFEKADNTTLTTYLNYLRVEEFKRLLKDPGNDAYTMMHLAEKSGFNSKTSFYRVFKSITDQTPSQYKKGLN
;
A
#
# COMPACT_ATOMS: atom_id res chain seq x y z
N MET A 1 -26.56 -26.69 22.83
CA MET A 1 -27.70 -25.81 22.53
C MET A 1 -27.43 -24.35 22.97
N LEU A 2 -26.22 -23.81 22.73
CA LEU A 2 -25.82 -22.44 23.07
C LEU A 2 -25.13 -21.69 21.90
N GLY A 3 -25.08 -22.31 20.72
CA GLY A 3 -24.38 -21.74 19.53
C GLY A 3 -25.30 -21.05 18.52
N ARG A 4 -26.57 -20.77 18.85
CA ARG A 4 -27.57 -20.33 17.85
C ARG A 4 -28.25 -18.99 18.11
N TYR A 5 -27.90 -18.30 19.20
CA TYR A 5 -28.45 -16.96 19.52
C TYR A 5 -27.41 -15.82 19.39
N GLY A 6 -26.15 -16.11 19.05
CA GLY A 6 -25.12 -15.09 18.83
C GLY A 6 -25.13 -14.44 17.45
N PHE A 7 -26.01 -14.88 16.53
CA PHE A 7 -25.96 -14.48 15.11
C PHE A 7 -27.07 -13.52 14.68
N ILE A 8 -28.00 -13.14 15.57
CA ILE A 8 -29.20 -12.34 15.20
C ILE A 8 -29.21 -10.93 15.83
N ILE A 9 -28.27 -10.59 16.71
CA ILE A 9 -28.18 -9.26 17.35
C ILE A 9 -27.02 -8.42 16.76
N PHE A 10 -26.84 -8.49 15.44
CA PHE A 10 -25.94 -7.57 14.71
C PHE A 10 -26.61 -6.91 13.50
N PHE A 11 -27.90 -7.16 13.29
CA PHE A 11 -28.68 -6.65 12.16
C PHE A 11 -29.89 -5.84 12.62
N VAL A 12 -29.69 -4.89 13.54
CA VAL A 12 -30.65 -3.80 13.74
C VAL A 12 -29.83 -2.54 14.06
N ILE A 13 -30.04 -1.49 13.25
CA ILE A 13 -29.36 -0.19 13.23
C ILE A 13 -28.05 -0.15 12.40
N ALA A 14 -28.21 -0.31 11.09
CA ALA A 14 -27.41 0.46 10.13
C ALA A 14 -28.39 1.04 9.12
N SER A 15 -28.72 2.32 9.32
CA SER A 15 -29.48 3.12 8.37
C SER A 15 -28.86 2.97 6.98
N CYS A 16 -29.70 2.86 5.95
CA CYS A 16 -29.30 2.88 4.55
C CYS A 16 -28.57 4.18 4.21
N SER A 17 -27.26 4.16 4.38
CA SER A 17 -26.26 4.88 3.61
C SER A 17 -25.07 3.95 3.59
N SER A 18 -24.71 3.38 2.44
CA SER A 18 -23.39 2.77 2.31
C SER A 18 -22.38 3.77 2.86
N PRO A 19 -21.50 3.42 3.82
CA PRO A 19 -20.56 4.39 4.37
C PRO A 19 -19.79 5.01 3.20
N GLU A 20 -19.81 6.34 3.10
CA GLU A 20 -19.10 7.07 2.06
C GLU A 20 -17.66 6.57 2.03
N ARG A 21 -17.28 5.92 0.93
CA ARG A 21 -15.97 5.29 0.83
C ARG A 21 -14.97 6.35 0.39
N VAL A 22 -14.11 6.79 1.31
CA VAL A 22 -13.03 7.76 1.09
C VAL A 22 -12.23 7.44 -0.18
N ASP A 23 -11.81 8.48 -0.89
CA ASP A 23 -10.97 8.39 -2.08
C ASP A 23 -9.65 7.66 -1.84
N ILE A 24 -9.12 7.05 -2.90
CA ILE A 24 -7.81 6.42 -2.92
C ILE A 24 -6.91 7.27 -3.80
N VAL A 25 -6.00 8.05 -3.23
CA VAL A 25 -4.97 8.71 -4.03
C VAL A 25 -3.91 7.65 -4.36
N TYR A 26 -3.82 7.32 -5.65
CA TYR A 26 -2.88 6.34 -6.18
C TYR A 26 -1.46 6.89 -6.16
N ASP A 27 -1.28 8.12 -6.65
CA ASP A 27 -0.01 8.83 -6.59
C ASP A 27 -0.22 10.34 -6.77
N ASN A 28 0.39 11.14 -5.90
CA ASN A 28 0.44 12.60 -6.00
C ASN A 28 1.88 13.11 -6.12
N PHE A 29 2.87 12.23 -6.25
CA PHE A 29 4.29 12.53 -6.48
C PHE A 29 5.01 13.35 -5.40
N GLU A 30 4.32 13.74 -4.32
CA GLU A 30 4.84 14.56 -3.22
C GLU A 30 5.92 13.86 -2.38
N ASP A 31 6.08 12.54 -2.50
CA ASP A 31 7.21 11.83 -1.89
C ASP A 31 8.54 12.03 -2.65
N GLY A 32 8.51 12.71 -3.80
CA GLY A 32 9.68 13.01 -4.62
C GLY A 32 10.26 11.80 -5.35
N THR A 33 9.51 10.69 -5.44
CA THR A 33 9.92 9.44 -6.08
C THR A 33 8.85 8.89 -7.03
N PHE A 34 9.22 7.89 -7.82
CA PHE A 34 8.28 7.12 -8.65
C PHE A 34 8.07 5.69 -8.10
N GLN A 35 8.00 5.54 -6.78
CA GLN A 35 7.99 4.22 -6.12
C GLN A 35 6.81 3.31 -6.52
N ASN A 36 5.69 3.89 -6.96
CA ASN A 36 4.52 3.15 -7.42
C ASN A 36 4.57 2.78 -8.91
N TRP A 37 5.56 3.29 -9.65
CA TRP A 37 5.63 3.20 -11.10
C TRP A 37 6.85 2.40 -11.56
N ASN A 38 6.63 1.51 -12.51
CA ASN A 38 7.70 0.95 -13.31
C ASN A 38 8.08 1.96 -14.40
N ARG A 39 9.35 2.34 -14.44
CA ARG A 39 9.88 3.31 -15.39
C ARG A 39 10.51 2.58 -16.56
N LEU A 40 10.06 2.88 -17.76
CA LEU A 40 10.60 2.34 -19.01
C LEU A 40 11.15 3.50 -19.84
N GLY A 41 12.34 3.36 -20.42
CA GLY A 41 12.99 4.47 -21.14
C GLY A 41 13.60 5.52 -20.21
N VAL A 42 13.82 6.73 -20.74
CA VAL A 42 14.60 7.79 -20.08
C VAL A 42 13.83 9.10 -19.86
N ALA A 43 12.60 9.20 -20.37
CA ALA A 43 11.75 10.39 -20.22
C ALA A 43 11.52 10.82 -18.76
N PHE A 44 11.38 9.86 -17.83
CA PHE A 44 10.97 10.12 -16.45
C PHE A 44 12.07 9.75 -15.46
N ASN A 45 12.85 10.74 -15.01
CA ASN A 45 13.95 10.51 -14.08
C ASN A 45 13.52 10.62 -12.61
N LYS A 46 12.80 11.67 -12.22
CA LYS A 46 12.20 11.86 -10.89
C LYS A 46 11.03 12.84 -10.99
N PRO A 47 10.11 12.88 -10.01
CA PRO A 47 9.17 13.99 -9.92
C PRO A 47 9.89 15.34 -9.91
N PHE A 48 9.31 16.31 -10.62
CA PHE A 48 9.82 17.67 -10.71
C PHE A 48 9.19 18.53 -9.62
N HIS A 49 10.01 19.32 -8.93
CA HIS A 49 9.50 20.35 -8.02
C HIS A 49 8.98 21.54 -8.85
N VAL A 50 7.91 22.20 -8.41
CA VAL A 50 7.28 23.36 -9.10
C VAL A 50 8.28 24.47 -9.46
N ASP A 51 9.27 24.71 -8.60
CA ASP A 51 10.31 25.72 -8.83
C ASP A 51 11.48 25.27 -9.73
N SER A 52 11.50 24.02 -10.20
CA SER A 52 12.64 23.49 -10.98
C SER A 52 12.62 23.89 -12.46
N LEU A 53 11.46 24.30 -12.99
CA LEU A 53 11.34 24.71 -14.39
C LEU A 53 11.41 26.22 -14.54
N ARG A 54 12.17 26.67 -15.54
CA ARG A 54 12.21 28.09 -15.94
C ARG A 54 10.83 28.59 -16.39
N LYS A 55 10.01 27.71 -16.98
CA LYS A 55 8.64 28.00 -17.36
C LYS A 55 7.72 27.58 -16.22
N LYS A 56 6.89 28.49 -15.73
CA LYS A 56 5.93 28.23 -14.67
C LYS A 56 4.90 27.19 -15.13
N VAL A 57 4.70 26.16 -14.33
CA VAL A 57 3.59 25.20 -14.46
C VAL A 57 2.45 25.69 -13.59
N GLU A 58 1.25 25.76 -14.15
CA GLU A 58 0.05 26.24 -13.45
C GLU A 58 -0.76 25.06 -12.91
N ASN A 59 -1.47 25.26 -11.79
CA ASN A 59 -2.36 24.28 -11.14
C ASN A 59 -1.68 22.98 -10.64
N VAL A 60 -0.41 23.04 -10.25
CA VAL A 60 0.26 21.92 -9.56
C VAL A 60 -0.45 21.63 -8.23
N GLN A 61 -0.71 20.37 -7.94
CA GLN A 61 -1.50 19.93 -6.79
C GLN A 61 -0.63 19.65 -5.56
N GLY A 62 0.27 20.58 -5.24
CA GLY A 62 1.31 20.42 -4.24
C GLY A 62 2.62 21.03 -4.73
N HIS A 63 3.73 20.34 -4.48
CA HIS A 63 5.05 20.81 -4.87
C HIS A 63 5.67 19.96 -5.98
N TYR A 64 5.23 18.72 -6.17
CA TYR A 64 5.83 17.78 -7.10
C TYR A 64 4.82 17.25 -8.12
N TYR A 65 5.29 17.01 -9.34
CA TYR A 65 4.50 16.39 -10.40
C TYR A 65 5.41 15.53 -11.29
N ALA A 66 4.82 14.60 -12.03
CA ALA A 66 5.56 13.86 -13.03
C ALA A 66 5.70 14.71 -14.30
N PHE A 67 6.92 14.82 -14.81
CA PHE A 67 7.23 15.54 -16.04
C PHE A 67 8.15 14.68 -16.89
N SER A 68 7.82 14.49 -18.17
CA SER A 68 8.73 13.87 -19.11
C SER A 68 9.77 14.89 -19.57
N ASN A 69 10.96 14.80 -19.00
CA ASN A 69 12.09 15.61 -19.40
C ASN A 69 13.39 14.89 -19.05
N PHE A 70 14.15 14.52 -20.09
CA PHE A 70 15.44 13.88 -19.93
C PHE A 70 16.54 14.95 -19.80
N GLU A 71 17.15 15.04 -18.62
CA GLU A 71 18.38 15.81 -18.40
C GLU A 71 19.61 14.93 -18.67
N GLY A 72 20.08 14.87 -19.92
CA GLY A 72 21.30 14.15 -20.28
C GLY A 72 21.76 14.43 -21.72
N ALA A 73 22.97 13.97 -22.08
CA ALA A 73 23.53 14.12 -23.42
C ALA A 73 23.52 12.77 -24.19
N GLY A 74 23.03 12.77 -25.44
CA GLY A 74 23.03 11.58 -26.31
C GLY A 74 21.89 11.57 -27.33
N LEU A 75 21.96 10.69 -28.34
CA LEU A 75 20.93 10.49 -29.38
C LEU A 75 19.71 9.66 -28.90
N SER A 76 19.65 9.33 -27.61
CA SER A 76 18.48 8.68 -27.02
C SER A 76 17.37 9.72 -26.95
N ALA A 77 16.43 9.62 -27.88
CA ALA A 77 15.20 10.41 -27.88
C ALA A 77 14.57 10.39 -26.49
N ASN A 78 13.98 11.52 -26.06
CA ASN A 78 13.41 11.77 -24.73
C ASN A 78 12.16 10.92 -24.40
N GLN A 79 12.14 9.67 -24.84
CA GLN A 79 11.01 8.77 -24.78
C GLN A 79 11.07 7.90 -23.52
N GLY A 80 9.90 7.55 -23.03
CA GLY A 80 9.74 6.68 -21.90
C GLY A 80 8.31 6.63 -21.41
N LYS A 81 8.12 5.87 -20.34
CA LYS A 81 6.80 5.57 -19.81
C LYS A 81 6.87 5.37 -18.31
N LEU A 82 5.89 5.90 -17.60
CA LEU A 82 5.53 5.44 -16.27
C LEU A 82 4.40 4.42 -16.41
N VAL A 83 4.60 3.22 -15.88
CA VAL A 83 3.61 2.15 -15.88
C VAL A 83 3.24 1.82 -14.45
N SER A 84 1.97 1.97 -14.10
CA SER A 84 1.45 1.66 -12.77
C SER A 84 1.66 0.17 -12.47
N LYS A 85 1.68 -0.22 -11.19
CA LYS A 85 1.39 -1.62 -10.85
C LYS A 85 -0.03 -1.99 -11.32
N PRO A 86 -0.30 -3.24 -11.72
CA PRO A 86 -1.66 -3.69 -11.97
C PRO A 86 -2.54 -3.48 -10.74
N PHE A 87 -3.78 -3.02 -10.95
CA PHE A 87 -4.76 -2.81 -9.89
C PHE A 87 -6.15 -3.26 -10.34
N ILE A 88 -6.99 -3.68 -9.38
CA ILE A 88 -8.39 -3.97 -9.66
C ILE A 88 -9.20 -2.68 -9.53
N ILE A 89 -10.05 -2.40 -10.52
CA ILE A 89 -10.96 -1.25 -10.49
C ILE A 89 -12.06 -1.53 -9.47
N HIS A 90 -12.02 -0.83 -8.33
CA HIS A 90 -13.03 -0.92 -7.26
C HIS A 90 -13.83 0.39 -7.06
N ARG A 91 -13.54 1.38 -7.90
CA ARG A 91 -14.01 2.76 -7.83
C ARG A 91 -14.59 3.15 -9.18
N LYS A 92 -15.64 3.97 -9.15
CA LYS A 92 -16.39 4.35 -10.37
C LYS A 92 -15.64 5.36 -11.22
N TYR A 93 -14.73 6.13 -10.64
CA TYR A 93 -14.03 7.21 -11.31
C TYR A 93 -12.52 7.18 -11.05
N ILE A 94 -11.77 7.61 -12.06
CA ILE A 94 -10.34 7.91 -11.97
C ILE A 94 -10.16 9.38 -12.35
N HIS A 95 -9.54 10.15 -11.47
CA HIS A 95 -9.19 11.54 -11.68
C HIS A 95 -7.69 11.70 -11.72
N PHE A 96 -7.20 12.63 -12.52
CA PHE A 96 -5.81 13.06 -12.52
C PHE A 96 -5.71 14.41 -13.21
N TRP A 97 -4.59 15.08 -13.02
CA TRP A 97 -4.27 16.32 -13.72
C TRP A 97 -3.29 16.03 -14.83
N ILE A 98 -3.46 16.69 -15.97
CA ILE A 98 -2.62 16.53 -17.15
C ILE A 98 -2.35 17.89 -17.83
N ALA A 99 -1.14 18.05 -18.35
CA ALA A 99 -0.74 19.12 -19.26
C ALA A 99 0.30 18.58 -20.26
N GLY A 100 0.84 19.46 -21.09
CA GLY A 100 1.83 19.11 -22.11
C GLY A 100 1.19 18.76 -23.45
N GLY A 101 1.84 17.86 -24.18
CA GLY A 101 1.49 17.44 -25.53
C GLY A 101 0.08 16.90 -25.67
N ASN A 102 -0.49 17.03 -26.86
CA ASN A 102 -1.88 16.67 -27.15
C ASN A 102 -2.04 15.42 -28.03
N HIS A 103 -1.03 14.55 -28.11
CA HIS A 103 -1.03 13.41 -29.01
C HIS A 103 -1.54 12.11 -28.35
N GLU A 104 -2.67 11.58 -28.82
CA GLU A 104 -3.41 10.47 -28.18
C GLU A 104 -2.64 9.13 -28.06
N THR A 105 -1.53 8.99 -28.76
CA THR A 105 -0.70 7.77 -28.73
C THR A 105 0.77 8.00 -28.38
N ARG A 106 1.19 9.25 -28.15
CA ARG A 106 2.62 9.60 -27.97
C ARG A 106 2.87 10.42 -26.71
N GLU A 107 2.07 11.44 -26.44
CA GLU A 107 2.06 12.20 -25.17
C GLU A 107 0.68 12.04 -24.54
N CYS A 108 0.49 10.93 -23.84
CA CYS A 108 -0.83 10.55 -23.35
C CYS A 108 -0.77 9.79 -22.03
N VAL A 109 -1.90 9.80 -21.33
CA VAL A 109 -2.19 8.87 -20.25
C VAL A 109 -3.19 7.85 -20.76
N ASN A 110 -2.86 6.56 -20.66
CA ASN A 110 -3.75 5.46 -21.03
C ASN A 110 -4.20 4.69 -19.79
N LEU A 111 -5.46 4.27 -19.79
CA LEU A 111 -5.95 3.16 -18.97
C LEU A 111 -6.03 1.93 -19.86
N THR A 112 -5.39 0.85 -19.44
CA THR A 112 -5.45 -0.43 -20.16
C THR A 112 -6.13 -1.50 -19.32
N VAL A 113 -6.92 -2.35 -19.97
CA VAL A 113 -7.56 -3.53 -19.39
C VAL A 113 -7.37 -4.68 -20.38
N ASN A 114 -6.92 -5.85 -19.92
CA ASN A 114 -6.58 -6.99 -20.80
C ASN A 114 -5.62 -6.60 -21.95
N ASN A 115 -4.61 -5.79 -21.64
CA ASN A 115 -3.62 -5.25 -22.60
C ASN A 115 -4.21 -4.41 -23.75
N LYS A 116 -5.43 -3.86 -23.59
CA LYS A 116 -6.04 -2.93 -24.55
C LYS A 116 -6.28 -1.59 -23.89
N VAL A 117 -5.98 -0.50 -24.60
CA VAL A 117 -6.32 0.86 -24.16
C VAL A 117 -7.85 1.00 -24.20
N VAL A 118 -8.44 1.29 -23.04
CA VAL A 118 -9.89 1.47 -22.86
C VAL A 118 -10.26 2.94 -22.61
N LYS A 119 -9.31 3.75 -22.12
CA LYS A 119 -9.40 5.21 -22.02
C LYS A 119 -8.04 5.82 -22.34
N ALA A 120 -8.04 7.00 -22.94
CA ALA A 120 -6.85 7.81 -23.20
C ALA A 120 -7.14 9.28 -22.89
N ALA A 121 -6.13 10.04 -22.51
CA ALA A 121 -6.20 11.48 -22.29
C ALA A 121 -4.86 12.13 -22.65
N THR A 122 -4.91 13.39 -23.05
CA THR A 122 -3.76 14.18 -23.46
C THR A 122 -3.82 15.57 -22.84
N GLY A 123 -2.71 16.32 -22.91
CA GLY A 123 -2.69 17.74 -22.60
C GLY A 123 -3.27 18.58 -23.74
N THR A 124 -3.12 19.89 -23.64
CA THR A 124 -3.63 20.88 -24.62
C THR A 124 -2.52 21.71 -25.25
N ASN A 125 -1.29 21.20 -25.30
CA ASN A 125 -0.08 21.88 -25.77
C ASN A 125 0.28 23.13 -24.95
N ASP A 126 0.10 23.06 -23.63
CA ASP A 126 0.54 24.07 -22.67
C ASP A 126 1.06 23.45 -21.37
N TYR A 127 1.42 24.28 -20.40
CA TYR A 127 1.93 23.87 -19.08
C TYR A 127 0.90 24.12 -17.97
N THR A 128 -0.39 24.17 -18.31
CA THR A 128 -1.47 24.39 -17.36
C THR A 128 -2.13 23.06 -17.06
N LEU A 129 -1.90 22.52 -15.85
CA LEU A 129 -2.51 21.27 -15.43
C LEU A 129 -4.03 21.42 -15.42
N ARG A 130 -4.70 20.49 -16.07
CA ARG A 130 -6.17 20.39 -16.11
C ARG A 130 -6.60 19.02 -15.65
N LYS A 131 -7.68 19.01 -14.88
CA LYS A 131 -8.25 17.77 -14.38
C LYS A 131 -8.97 16.99 -15.47
N ILE A 132 -8.65 15.72 -15.55
CA ILE A 132 -9.37 14.69 -16.31
C ILE A 132 -10.15 13.84 -15.32
N THR A 133 -11.34 13.41 -15.75
CA THR A 133 -12.16 12.44 -15.03
C THR A 133 -12.61 11.36 -16.01
N TRP A 134 -12.23 10.12 -15.72
CA TRP A 134 -12.75 8.96 -16.41
C TRP A 134 -13.82 8.29 -15.55
N ASP A 135 -15.02 8.14 -16.10
CA ASP A 135 -15.99 7.15 -15.62
C ASP A 135 -15.53 5.77 -16.10
N VAL A 136 -15.26 4.90 -15.13
CA VAL A 136 -14.79 3.52 -15.30
C VAL A 136 -15.72 2.54 -14.58
N SER A 137 -16.96 2.96 -14.28
CA SER A 137 -17.94 2.12 -13.59
C SER A 137 -18.30 0.85 -14.37
N ASP A 138 -18.24 0.90 -15.70
CA ASP A 138 -18.41 -0.24 -16.61
C ASP A 138 -17.25 -1.24 -16.55
N LEU A 139 -16.11 -0.85 -15.98
CA LEU A 139 -14.90 -1.65 -15.84
C LEU A 139 -14.70 -2.20 -14.41
N GLU A 140 -15.67 -2.03 -13.52
CA GLU A 140 -15.58 -2.48 -12.12
C GLU A 140 -15.25 -3.99 -12.01
N GLY A 141 -14.29 -4.30 -11.15
CA GLY A 141 -13.78 -5.65 -10.90
C GLY A 141 -12.73 -6.16 -11.90
N GLN A 142 -12.42 -5.41 -12.97
CA GLN A 142 -11.39 -5.78 -13.93
C GLN A 142 -10.01 -5.31 -13.47
N GLU A 143 -8.97 -6.07 -13.84
CA GLU A 143 -7.58 -5.66 -13.65
C GLU A 143 -7.18 -4.65 -14.73
N ALA A 144 -6.57 -3.54 -14.28
CA ALA A 144 -6.18 -2.42 -15.12
C ALA A 144 -4.75 -1.94 -14.83
N VAL A 145 -4.18 -1.21 -15.78
CA VAL A 145 -2.87 -0.54 -15.67
C VAL A 145 -2.99 0.86 -16.23
N ILE A 146 -2.44 1.85 -15.51
CA ILE A 146 -2.29 3.23 -15.97
C ILE A 146 -0.89 3.42 -16.55
N GLU A 147 -0.83 4.18 -17.62
CA GLU A 147 0.34 4.32 -18.47
C GLU A 147 0.53 5.80 -18.84
N VAL A 148 1.57 6.47 -18.34
CA VAL A 148 1.93 7.83 -18.74
C VAL A 148 3.03 7.74 -19.78
N VAL A 149 2.75 8.12 -21.02
CA VAL A 149 3.60 7.90 -22.19
C VAL A 149 4.18 9.21 -22.67
N ASP A 150 5.50 9.21 -22.89
CA ASP A 150 6.17 10.12 -23.80
C ASP A 150 6.89 9.30 -24.87
N ALA A 151 6.48 9.44 -26.12
CA ALA A 151 7.05 8.72 -27.24
C ALA A 151 7.39 9.63 -28.43
N ILE A 152 7.52 10.95 -28.24
CA ILE A 152 7.96 11.84 -29.33
C ILE A 152 9.48 11.89 -29.44
N VAL A 153 9.96 11.75 -30.67
CA VAL A 153 11.37 11.60 -31.03
C VAL A 153 11.99 12.94 -31.40
N SER A 154 11.20 13.85 -31.99
CA SER A 154 11.67 15.18 -32.38
C SER A 154 10.52 16.18 -32.45
N ASP A 155 10.84 17.43 -32.13
CA ASP A 155 9.93 18.58 -32.20
C ASP A 155 9.46 18.90 -33.63
N PHE A 156 10.05 18.26 -34.65
CA PHE A 156 9.77 18.50 -36.06
C PHE A 156 8.62 17.67 -36.62
N GLU A 157 8.18 16.62 -35.93
CA GLU A 157 7.17 15.71 -36.47
C GLU A 157 5.72 16.16 -36.19
N TYR A 158 5.47 17.02 -35.19
CA TYR A 158 4.11 17.41 -34.78
C TYR A 158 4.03 18.81 -34.18
N ASN A 159 2.90 19.51 -34.39
CA ASN A 159 2.56 20.77 -33.69
C ASN A 159 2.11 20.51 -32.23
N SER A 160 2.87 19.70 -31.49
CA SER A 160 2.57 19.32 -30.09
C SER A 160 3.74 19.69 -29.19
N LEU A 161 3.47 20.01 -27.93
CA LEU A 161 4.55 20.06 -26.95
C LEU A 161 5.16 18.65 -26.79
N PRO A 162 6.49 18.51 -26.83
CA PRO A 162 7.16 17.21 -26.85
C PRO A 162 7.33 16.61 -25.44
N ASN A 163 6.43 16.95 -24.53
CA ASN A 163 6.48 16.51 -23.14
C ASN A 163 5.09 16.45 -22.53
N ILE A 164 4.92 15.59 -21.54
CA ILE A 164 3.69 15.40 -20.79
C ILE A 164 3.94 15.67 -19.31
N LEU A 165 2.97 16.33 -18.68
CA LEU A 165 2.93 16.57 -17.25
C LEU A 165 1.71 15.87 -16.69
N VAL A 166 1.86 15.16 -15.57
CA VAL A 166 0.72 14.59 -14.84
C VAL A 166 0.90 14.74 -13.34
N ASP A 167 -0.24 14.85 -12.66
CA ASP A 167 -0.27 15.02 -11.21
C ASP A 167 -1.53 14.38 -10.60
N ASN A 168 -1.44 13.99 -9.32
CA ASN A 168 -2.53 13.64 -8.43
C ASN A 168 -3.58 12.65 -9.02
N PHE A 169 -3.17 11.40 -9.23
CA PHE A 169 -4.05 10.29 -9.62
C PHE A 169 -4.91 9.85 -8.42
N VAL A 170 -6.23 9.94 -8.54
CA VAL A 170 -7.20 9.59 -7.48
C VAL A 170 -8.30 8.68 -8.00
N PHE A 171 -8.57 7.59 -7.29
CA PHE A 171 -9.68 6.68 -7.56
C PHE A 171 -10.84 6.99 -6.61
N SER A 172 -12.03 7.28 -7.15
CA SER A 172 -13.18 7.77 -6.39
C SER A 172 -14.49 7.08 -6.77
N ASP A 173 -15.48 7.10 -5.87
CA ASP A 173 -16.85 6.70 -6.19
C ASP A 173 -17.70 7.86 -6.73
N TYR A 174 -17.12 9.05 -6.82
CA TYR A 174 -17.77 10.29 -7.20
C TYR A 174 -17.16 10.85 -8.48
N GLY A 175 -17.94 11.56 -9.29
CA GLY A 175 -17.46 12.21 -10.52
C GLY A 175 -16.39 13.30 -10.28
N TYR A 176 -16.08 13.59 -9.02
CA TYR A 176 -15.00 14.47 -8.58
C TYR A 176 -14.38 13.83 -7.32
N PRO A 177 -13.04 13.88 -7.11
CA PRO A 177 -12.45 13.49 -5.85
C PRO A 177 -13.10 14.29 -4.73
N MET A 178 -13.26 13.68 -3.57
CA MET A 178 -13.75 14.29 -2.36
C MET A 178 -12.72 15.29 -1.82
N MET A 179 -12.68 16.46 -2.48
CA MET A 179 -12.12 17.70 -1.98
C MET A 179 -13.31 18.61 -1.69
N GLU A 180 -13.35 19.15 -0.49
CA GLU A 180 -14.34 20.16 -0.12
C GLU A 180 -13.63 21.50 -0.12
N ILE A 181 -13.95 22.37 -1.08
CA ILE A 181 -13.57 23.78 -1.00
C ILE A 181 -14.36 24.35 0.16
N PHE A 182 -13.65 24.65 1.24
CA PHE A 182 -14.24 25.27 2.41
C PHE A 182 -14.46 26.76 2.16
N GLU A 183 -13.47 27.42 1.55
CA GLU A 183 -13.52 28.82 1.15
C GLU A 183 -12.44 29.12 0.11
N ASP A 184 -12.83 29.63 -1.06
CA ASP A 184 -11.94 30.14 -2.12
C ASP A 184 -12.09 31.65 -2.32
N PHE A 185 -12.95 32.32 -1.54
CA PHE A 185 -13.26 33.75 -1.58
C PHE A 185 -13.82 34.28 -2.92
N GLU A 186 -14.09 33.40 -3.89
CA GLU A 186 -14.55 33.76 -5.24
C GLU A 186 -15.96 34.35 -5.25
N SER A 187 -16.70 34.22 -4.15
CA SER A 187 -17.96 34.94 -3.95
C SER A 187 -17.79 36.46 -3.94
N GLY A 188 -16.56 36.95 -3.74
CA GLY A 188 -16.25 38.37 -3.56
C GLY A 188 -16.77 38.95 -2.24
N THR A 189 -17.20 38.09 -1.31
CA THR A 189 -17.76 38.46 0.01
C THR A 189 -17.21 37.55 1.11
N TYR A 190 -17.25 38.02 2.37
CA TYR A 190 -16.97 37.16 3.54
C TYR A 190 -18.24 36.51 4.10
N ASN A 191 -19.22 36.21 3.24
CA ASN A 191 -20.47 35.59 3.68
C ASN A 191 -20.18 34.21 4.31
N GLY A 192 -20.74 33.95 5.49
CA GLY A 192 -20.45 32.74 6.26
C GLY A 192 -19.31 32.89 7.27
N TRP A 193 -18.56 34.00 7.22
CA TRP A 193 -17.56 34.35 8.21
C TRP A 193 -18.10 35.42 9.17
N GLU A 194 -17.74 35.29 10.45
CA GLU A 194 -17.87 36.37 11.42
C GLU A 194 -16.66 37.30 11.27
N VAL A 195 -16.94 38.57 10.93
CA VAL A 195 -15.93 39.60 10.71
C VAL A 195 -15.85 40.47 11.96
N GLU A 196 -14.68 40.51 12.60
CA GLU A 196 -14.37 41.40 13.71
C GLU A 196 -13.34 42.46 13.29
N GLY A 197 -13.47 43.67 13.80
CA GLY A 197 -12.55 44.78 13.49
C GLY A 197 -12.78 45.41 12.12
N ASP A 198 -11.76 46.09 11.61
CA ASP A 198 -11.84 46.93 10.41
C ASP A 198 -10.78 46.63 9.34
N ALA A 199 -9.96 45.57 9.54
CA ALA A 199 -8.99 45.13 8.55
C ALA A 199 -9.62 44.37 7.37
N PHE A 200 -10.61 43.50 7.63
CA PHE A 200 -11.24 42.67 6.60
C PHE A 200 -12.55 43.29 6.10
N VAL A 201 -12.47 44.12 5.06
CA VAL A 201 -13.65 44.80 4.49
C VAL A 201 -14.39 43.90 3.49
N THR A 202 -13.69 43.50 2.42
CA THR A 202 -14.14 42.54 1.41
C THR A 202 -12.93 41.77 0.89
N PRO A 203 -13.11 40.56 0.33
CA PRO A 203 -12.09 39.92 -0.50
C PRO A 203 -11.61 40.88 -1.58
N ARG A 204 -10.34 40.74 -1.97
CA ARG A 204 -9.70 41.60 -2.96
C ARG A 204 -9.21 40.80 -4.15
N ASN A 205 -9.07 41.48 -5.28
CA ASN A 205 -8.55 40.93 -6.52
C ASN A 205 -7.34 41.75 -6.99
N ARG A 206 -6.65 41.31 -8.04
CA ARG A 206 -5.46 41.99 -8.59
C ARG A 206 -5.67 43.48 -8.91
N THR A 207 -6.89 43.90 -9.22
CA THR A 207 -7.19 45.27 -9.66
C THR A 207 -7.61 46.21 -8.53
N ASN A 208 -7.88 45.69 -7.32
CA ASN A 208 -8.41 46.46 -6.20
C ASN A 208 -7.62 46.26 -4.91
N VAL A 209 -6.30 46.15 -5.05
CA VAL A 209 -5.32 46.00 -3.96
C VAL A 209 -4.57 47.32 -3.78
N TYR A 210 -4.31 47.70 -2.53
CA TYR A 210 -3.64 48.94 -2.20
C TYR A 210 -2.11 48.83 -2.38
N TYR A 211 -1.52 49.87 -2.97
CA TYR A 211 -0.07 50.04 -3.08
C TYR A 211 0.57 50.17 -1.69
N PRO A 212 1.78 49.63 -1.43
CA PRO A 212 2.72 49.02 -2.37
C PRO A 212 2.61 47.50 -2.54
N ILE A 213 1.59 46.85 -2.00
CA ILE A 213 1.50 45.39 -2.01
C ILE A 213 1.17 44.88 -3.41
N THR A 214 1.96 43.91 -3.89
CA THR A 214 1.70 43.20 -5.14
C THR A 214 1.39 41.74 -4.80
N PRO A 215 0.11 41.34 -4.77
CA PRO A 215 -0.30 39.99 -4.44
C PRO A 215 -0.06 39.06 -5.62
N ASN A 216 0.58 37.93 -5.36
CA ASN A 216 0.87 36.88 -6.31
C ASN A 216 0.60 35.52 -5.65
N GLY A 217 0.42 34.48 -6.46
CA GLY A 217 0.28 33.10 -5.98
C GLY A 217 -1.12 32.70 -5.49
N PHE A 218 -2.11 33.58 -5.53
CA PHE A 218 -3.53 33.21 -5.37
C PHE A 218 -4.08 32.54 -6.63
N ASN A 219 -5.16 31.79 -6.46
CA ASN A 219 -5.94 31.19 -7.53
C ASN A 219 -7.25 31.96 -7.69
N GLY A 220 -7.89 31.84 -8.86
CA GLY A 220 -9.13 32.58 -9.11
C GLY A 220 -8.95 34.10 -9.18
N ASP A 221 -10.02 34.81 -8.89
CA ASP A 221 -10.10 36.27 -8.96
C ASP A 221 -9.89 36.94 -7.61
N TYR A 222 -10.31 36.32 -6.49
CA TYR A 222 -10.39 36.94 -5.17
C TYR A 222 -9.60 36.19 -4.11
N PHE A 223 -9.21 36.90 -3.05
CA PHE A 223 -8.57 36.33 -1.86
C PHE A 223 -8.90 37.17 -0.63
N ALA A 224 -8.79 36.58 0.57
CA ALA A 224 -8.91 37.32 1.81
C ALA A 224 -7.69 38.20 2.04
N PHE A 225 -7.93 39.48 2.38
CA PHE A 225 -6.86 40.46 2.54
C PHE A 225 -7.18 41.47 3.64
N SER A 226 -6.22 41.68 4.54
CA SER A 226 -6.40 42.58 5.69
C SER A 226 -5.73 43.95 5.53
N PHE A 227 -4.98 44.19 4.44
CA PHE A 227 -4.36 45.48 4.16
C PHE A 227 -5.40 46.45 3.57
N GLY A 228 -5.58 47.61 4.21
CA GLY A 228 -6.58 48.60 3.86
C GLY A 228 -6.02 49.89 3.24
N GLU A 229 -6.89 50.88 3.03
CA GLU A 229 -6.51 52.24 2.57
C GLU A 229 -5.49 52.90 3.50
N THR A 230 -5.57 52.60 4.80
CA THR A 230 -4.64 53.09 5.81
C THR A 230 -3.49 52.11 6.06
N HIS A 231 -3.20 51.25 5.07
CA HIS A 231 -2.16 50.22 5.09
C HIS A 231 -2.32 49.25 6.27
N ASP A 232 -1.23 48.93 6.97
CA ASP A 232 -1.14 48.00 8.10
C ASP A 232 -1.80 48.53 9.40
N SER A 233 -2.39 49.73 9.41
CA SER A 233 -2.89 50.33 10.67
C SER A 233 -4.15 49.68 11.23
N LYS A 234 -4.85 48.89 10.42
CA LYS A 234 -6.15 48.28 10.76
C LYS A 234 -5.95 46.92 11.39
N LYS A 235 -6.95 46.47 12.15
CA LYS A 235 -6.91 45.17 12.82
C LYS A 235 -8.23 44.48 12.67
N GLY A 236 -8.21 43.17 12.57
CA GLY A 236 -9.43 42.41 12.46
C GLY A 236 -9.20 40.92 12.47
N LYS A 237 -10.31 40.20 12.37
CA LYS A 237 -10.32 38.74 12.37
C LYS A 237 -11.51 38.26 11.57
N LEU A 238 -11.29 37.24 10.75
CA LEU A 238 -12.34 36.42 10.15
C LEU A 238 -12.44 35.12 10.93
N THR A 239 -13.63 34.76 11.39
CA THR A 239 -13.89 33.48 12.06
C THR A 239 -14.90 32.68 11.25
N SER A 240 -14.54 31.47 10.83
CA SER A 240 -15.42 30.62 10.03
C SER A 240 -16.61 30.09 10.85
N GLN A 241 -17.65 29.60 10.17
CA GLN A 241 -18.58 28.68 10.82
C GLN A 241 -17.83 27.46 11.38
N SER A 242 -18.37 26.88 12.46
CA SER A 242 -17.82 25.64 12.99
C SER A 242 -18.11 24.45 12.07
N PHE A 243 -17.13 23.55 11.94
CA PHE A 243 -17.26 22.31 11.19
C PHE A 243 -16.74 21.11 11.98
N ILE A 244 -17.02 19.90 11.51
CA ILE A 244 -16.45 18.66 12.05
C ILE A 244 -15.31 18.23 11.13
N ILE A 245 -14.13 17.93 11.68
CA ILE A 245 -12.99 17.46 10.89
C ILE A 245 -13.29 16.05 10.38
N LYS A 246 -13.53 15.91 9.08
CA LYS A 246 -13.77 14.62 8.40
C LYS A 246 -12.55 14.15 7.60
N TYR A 247 -11.74 15.10 7.15
CA TYR A 247 -10.65 14.91 6.20
C TYR A 247 -9.30 14.70 6.91
N ASP A 248 -8.30 14.19 6.20
CA ASP A 248 -6.94 14.01 6.73
C ASP A 248 -6.15 15.32 6.78
N ALA A 249 -6.50 16.28 5.91
CA ALA A 249 -5.72 17.48 5.74
C ALA A 249 -6.56 18.71 5.36
N ILE A 250 -5.99 19.87 5.67
CA ILE A 250 -6.47 21.19 5.25
C ILE A 250 -5.32 21.86 4.49
N LYS A 251 -5.55 22.18 3.22
CA LYS A 251 -4.65 22.95 2.34
C LYS A 251 -5.16 24.37 2.22
N PHE A 252 -4.25 25.33 2.08
CA PHE A 252 -4.57 26.73 1.91
C PHE A 252 -3.35 27.51 1.44
N LEU A 253 -3.58 28.69 0.88
CA LEU A 253 -2.56 29.64 0.45
C LEU A 253 -2.39 30.74 1.50
N VAL A 254 -1.15 31.12 1.82
CA VAL A 254 -0.86 32.25 2.76
C VAL A 254 0.28 33.12 2.26
N GLY A 255 0.12 34.43 2.38
CA GLY A 255 1.15 35.45 2.19
C GLY A 255 0.99 36.61 3.18
N GLY A 256 1.79 37.68 3.05
CA GLY A 256 1.79 38.82 3.98
C GLY A 256 2.77 38.63 5.14
N GLY A 257 2.45 39.17 6.31
CA GLY A 257 3.34 39.26 7.47
C GLY A 257 3.73 37.94 8.12
N GLU A 258 4.97 37.88 8.64
CA GLU A 258 5.54 36.77 9.39
C GLU A 258 5.35 36.93 10.92
N HIS A 259 4.28 37.59 11.36
CA HIS A 259 4.06 37.90 12.78
C HIS A 259 3.27 36.79 13.47
N LYS A 260 3.98 35.82 14.04
CA LYS A 260 3.37 34.65 14.73
C LYS A 260 2.31 35.06 15.76
N GLY A 261 1.10 34.53 15.60
CA GLY A 261 -0.05 34.80 16.48
C GLY A 261 -0.66 36.20 16.34
N LEU A 262 -0.15 37.03 15.42
CA LEU A 262 -0.65 38.37 15.17
C LEU A 262 -1.16 38.54 13.73
N THR A 263 -0.44 38.05 12.73
CA THR A 263 -0.86 38.00 11.32
C THR A 263 -0.86 36.55 10.86
N SER A 264 -1.91 35.79 11.18
CA SER A 264 -1.91 34.34 10.97
C SER A 264 -3.28 33.77 10.61
N ILE A 265 -3.27 32.68 9.85
CA ILE A 265 -4.39 31.74 9.77
C ILE A 265 -4.20 30.66 10.82
N ASN A 266 -5.26 30.28 11.52
CA ASN A 266 -5.24 29.37 12.65
C ASN A 266 -6.34 28.31 12.50
N LEU A 267 -6.03 27.06 12.88
CA LEU A 267 -7.04 26.04 13.13
C LEU A 267 -7.29 25.93 14.62
N ILE A 268 -8.54 26.05 15.02
CA ILE A 268 -8.97 25.93 16.41
C ILE A 268 -9.77 24.65 16.56
N VAL A 269 -9.36 23.78 17.47
CA VAL A 269 -10.06 22.55 17.84
C VAL A 269 -10.30 22.58 19.34
N ASN A 270 -11.56 22.39 19.77
CA ASN A 270 -11.97 22.51 21.18
C ASN A 270 -11.43 23.78 21.87
N ASP A 271 -11.65 24.94 21.23
CA ASP A 271 -11.24 26.27 21.73
C ASP A 271 -9.73 26.49 21.91
N SER A 272 -8.89 25.57 21.41
CA SER A 272 -7.44 25.70 21.40
C SER A 272 -6.90 25.81 19.98
N ILE A 273 -5.97 26.73 19.74
CA ILE A 273 -5.23 26.81 18.49
C ILE A 273 -4.32 25.58 18.40
N VAL A 274 -4.59 24.70 17.44
CA VAL A 274 -3.78 23.48 17.19
C VAL A 274 -2.82 23.66 16.02
N PHE A 275 -3.12 24.57 15.09
CA PHE A 275 -2.23 24.99 14.02
C PHE A 275 -2.29 26.50 13.81
N SER A 276 -1.17 27.07 13.38
CA SER A 276 -1.03 28.48 13.03
C SER A 276 -0.01 28.62 11.90
N GLN A 277 -0.32 29.44 10.90
CA GLN A 277 0.54 29.70 9.75
C GLN A 277 0.56 31.19 9.43
N VAL A 278 1.74 31.70 9.08
CA VAL A 278 2.02 33.10 8.74
C VAL A 278 2.57 33.20 7.32
N GLY A 279 2.62 34.41 6.76
CA GLY A 279 3.33 34.71 5.52
C GLY A 279 4.83 34.93 5.74
N ASN A 280 5.53 35.48 4.74
CA ASN A 280 7.00 35.65 4.74
C ASN A 280 7.45 37.12 4.66
N ASN A 281 6.60 38.06 5.08
CA ASN A 281 6.79 39.51 4.84
C ASN A 281 6.95 39.82 3.35
N ASP A 282 6.10 39.23 2.51
CA ASP A 282 6.07 39.45 1.07
C ASP A 282 4.66 39.38 0.46
N GLY A 283 4.56 39.76 -0.81
CA GLY A 283 3.34 39.72 -1.61
C GLY A 283 2.97 38.33 -2.15
N GLU A 284 3.72 37.28 -1.80
CA GLU A 284 3.63 35.97 -2.44
C GLU A 284 2.86 34.97 -1.55
N MET A 285 1.67 34.56 -2.00
CA MET A 285 0.94 33.46 -1.39
C MET A 285 1.56 32.12 -1.77
N ARG A 286 1.74 31.27 -0.76
CA ARG A 286 2.35 29.93 -0.90
C ARG A 286 1.44 28.87 -0.31
N ASN A 287 1.54 27.66 -0.86
CA ASN A 287 0.73 26.53 -0.40
C ASN A 287 1.26 26.00 0.94
N TYR A 288 0.34 25.82 1.88
CA TYR A 288 0.59 25.19 3.16
C TYR A 288 -0.44 24.08 3.40
N GLU A 289 -0.03 23.07 4.16
CA GLU A 289 -0.87 21.92 4.50
C GLU A 289 -0.76 21.63 6.00
N TRP A 290 -1.91 21.42 6.64
CA TRP A 290 -2.01 20.89 8.00
C TRP A 290 -2.49 19.44 7.99
N ASP A 291 -1.78 18.57 8.70
CA ASP A 291 -2.24 17.21 8.99
C ASP A 291 -3.24 17.23 10.15
N VAL A 292 -4.53 17.11 9.83
CA VAL A 292 -5.61 17.14 10.80
C VAL A 292 -6.14 15.75 11.15
N THR A 293 -5.47 14.69 10.67
CA THR A 293 -5.82 13.29 10.98
C THR A 293 -6.01 13.04 12.49
N PRO A 294 -5.14 13.55 13.40
CA PRO A 294 -5.31 13.35 14.84
C PRO A 294 -6.60 13.98 15.41
N PHE A 295 -7.20 14.93 14.71
CA PHE A 295 -8.36 15.69 15.15
C PHE A 295 -9.67 15.24 14.49
N LYS A 296 -9.67 14.15 13.71
CA LYS A 296 -10.87 13.63 13.06
C LYS A 296 -12.02 13.39 14.04
N GLY A 297 -13.21 13.79 13.63
CA GLY A 297 -14.45 13.74 14.43
C GLY A 297 -14.60 14.87 15.45
N GLN A 298 -13.58 15.71 15.65
CA GLN A 298 -13.65 16.85 16.57
C GLN A 298 -14.23 18.09 15.88
N LYS A 299 -14.85 18.97 16.68
CA LYS A 299 -15.38 20.25 16.22
C LYS A 299 -14.25 21.26 16.11
N ALA A 300 -14.22 21.98 14.99
CA ALA A 300 -13.18 22.96 14.68
C ALA A 300 -13.75 24.22 14.03
N LYS A 301 -12.92 25.27 13.97
CA LYS A 301 -13.14 26.51 13.20
C LYS A 301 -11.79 27.04 12.70
N ILE A 302 -11.83 27.82 11.63
CA ILE A 302 -10.66 28.53 11.10
C ILE A 302 -10.76 30.01 11.47
N GLU A 303 -9.64 30.58 11.90
CA GLU A 303 -9.53 32.02 12.17
C GLU A 303 -8.41 32.63 11.32
N ILE A 304 -8.68 33.73 10.63
CA ILE A 304 -7.68 34.53 9.92
C ILE A 304 -7.56 35.85 10.68
N VAL A 305 -6.39 36.12 11.27
CA VAL A 305 -6.18 37.20 12.23
C VAL A 305 -5.17 38.19 11.68
N ASP A 306 -5.49 39.48 11.87
CA ASP A 306 -4.55 40.58 11.76
C ASP A 306 -4.67 41.49 13.01
N ASN A 307 -3.65 41.45 13.86
CA ASN A 307 -3.58 42.22 15.10
C ASN A 307 -2.24 42.98 15.21
N TYR A 308 -1.52 43.17 14.11
CA TYR A 308 -0.25 43.88 14.08
C TYR A 308 -0.35 45.16 13.24
N SER A 309 0.21 46.26 13.74
CA SER A 309 0.15 47.56 13.02
C SER A 309 1.51 48.12 12.61
N GLY A 310 2.56 47.30 12.72
CA GLY A 310 3.88 47.64 12.16
C GLY A 310 3.98 47.19 10.70
N GLY A 311 5.19 47.25 10.15
CA GLY A 311 5.43 46.83 8.76
C GLY A 311 5.04 45.37 8.53
N TRP A 312 4.35 45.12 7.41
CA TRP A 312 3.76 43.81 7.09
C TRP A 312 2.69 43.39 8.12
N GLY A 313 2.01 44.35 8.74
CA GLY A 313 0.81 44.13 9.54
C GLY A 313 -0.40 43.84 8.66
N HIS A 314 -0.31 42.78 7.87
CA HIS A 314 -1.42 42.24 7.08
C HIS A 314 -1.21 40.77 6.73
N ILE A 315 -2.29 40.09 6.36
CA ILE A 315 -2.28 38.71 5.86
C ILE A 315 -3.09 38.59 4.58
N MET A 316 -2.64 37.69 3.70
CA MET A 316 -3.38 37.22 2.53
C MET A 316 -3.65 35.73 2.69
N VAL A 317 -4.89 35.29 2.47
CA VAL A 317 -5.28 33.88 2.52
C VAL A 317 -6.20 33.55 1.36
N ASP A 318 -6.01 32.38 0.78
CA ASP A 318 -6.82 31.89 -0.34
C ASP A 318 -6.94 30.35 -0.32
N ASP A 319 -7.90 29.80 -1.06
CA ASP A 319 -8.06 28.37 -1.38
C ASP A 319 -8.00 27.42 -0.15
N ILE A 320 -8.84 27.65 0.84
CA ILE A 320 -8.99 26.74 1.98
C ILE A 320 -9.74 25.49 1.52
N ILE A 321 -9.03 24.38 1.43
CA ILE A 321 -9.52 23.12 0.87
C ILE A 321 -9.32 21.98 1.86
N PHE A 322 -10.38 21.22 2.13
CA PHE A 322 -10.30 19.98 2.89
C PHE A 322 -10.15 18.79 1.94
N PHE A 323 -9.22 17.89 2.25
CA PHE A 323 -8.97 16.73 1.40
C PHE A 323 -8.39 15.55 2.20
N ASN A 324 -8.57 14.35 1.67
CA ASN A 324 -7.96 13.15 2.22
C ASN A 324 -6.58 12.93 1.60
N LYS A 325 -5.60 12.56 2.43
CA LYS A 325 -4.24 12.32 1.98
C LYS A 325 -4.18 10.97 1.26
N PRO A 326 -3.26 10.78 0.29
CA PRO A 326 -2.86 9.46 -0.14
C PRO A 326 -2.48 8.58 1.04
N VAL A 327 -3.08 7.39 1.12
CA VAL A 327 -2.62 6.37 2.06
C VAL A 327 -1.30 5.81 1.53
N ASN A 328 -0.19 6.34 2.03
CA ASN A 328 1.13 5.79 1.75
C ASN A 328 1.28 4.44 2.48
N PHE A 329 0.95 3.35 1.79
CA PHE A 329 1.06 1.98 2.33
C PHE A 329 2.54 1.63 2.49
N ASN A 330 3.13 1.95 3.66
CA ASN A 330 4.50 1.58 3.96
C ASN A 330 4.57 0.07 4.21
N ILE A 331 4.85 -0.67 3.14
CA ILE A 331 5.00 -2.13 3.13
C ILE A 331 5.96 -2.59 4.23
N TRP A 332 7.00 -1.82 4.57
CA TRP A 332 7.92 -2.19 5.65
C TRP A 332 7.27 -2.18 7.03
N LYS A 333 6.36 -1.25 7.33
CA LYS A 333 5.62 -1.28 8.60
C LYS A 333 4.73 -2.53 8.69
N PHE A 334 4.08 -2.90 7.58
CA PHE A 334 3.26 -4.10 7.51
C PHE A 334 4.10 -5.39 7.60
N LEU A 335 5.25 -5.44 6.94
CA LEU A 335 6.18 -6.56 7.01
C LEU A 335 6.79 -6.71 8.41
N VAL A 336 7.12 -5.61 9.09
CA VAL A 336 7.58 -5.62 10.49
C VAL A 336 6.48 -6.13 11.40
N PHE A 337 5.23 -5.72 11.20
CA PHE A 337 4.09 -6.21 11.96
C PHE A 337 3.85 -7.72 11.74
N ILE A 338 3.90 -8.19 10.50
CA ILE A 338 3.85 -9.63 10.16
C ILE A 338 5.01 -10.37 10.83
N LEU A 339 6.23 -9.82 10.77
CA LEU A 339 7.39 -10.43 11.40
C LEU A 339 7.20 -10.55 12.91
N ILE A 340 6.66 -9.52 13.57
CA ILE A 340 6.31 -9.56 15.00
C ILE A 340 5.30 -10.68 15.26
N ILE A 341 4.23 -10.77 14.46
CA ILE A 341 3.23 -11.84 14.59
C ILE A 341 3.87 -13.22 14.42
N VAL A 342 4.74 -13.41 13.43
CA VAL A 342 5.44 -14.67 13.17
C VAL A 342 6.37 -15.02 14.33
N VAL A 343 7.12 -14.06 14.86
CA VAL A 343 8.02 -14.26 16.02
C VAL A 343 7.21 -14.59 17.27
N VAL A 344 6.14 -13.86 17.56
CA VAL A 344 5.25 -14.13 18.70
C VAL A 344 4.60 -15.50 18.56
N SER A 345 4.11 -15.85 17.36
CA SER A 345 3.52 -17.16 17.06
C SER A 345 4.56 -18.29 17.22
N TYR A 346 5.79 -18.07 16.77
CA TYR A 346 6.90 -19.01 16.98
C TYR A 346 7.24 -19.18 18.46
N LEU A 347 7.29 -18.09 19.24
CA LEU A 347 7.56 -18.16 20.68
C LEU A 347 6.43 -18.87 21.44
N LEU A 348 5.17 -18.64 21.06
CA LEU A 348 4.00 -19.36 21.58
C LEU A 348 4.04 -20.84 21.21
N ALA A 349 4.30 -21.18 19.94
CA ALA A 349 4.44 -22.56 19.49
C ALA A 349 5.63 -23.27 20.16
N LYS A 350 6.75 -22.57 20.37
CA LYS A 350 7.91 -23.08 21.10
C LYS A 350 7.56 -23.34 22.57
N LYS A 351 6.83 -22.43 23.24
CA LYS A 351 6.35 -22.63 24.61
C LYS A 351 5.37 -23.80 24.73
N LEU A 352 4.47 -23.96 23.76
CA LEU A 352 3.55 -25.10 23.67
C LEU A 352 4.31 -26.43 23.41
N ARG A 353 5.32 -26.43 22.53
CA ARG A 353 6.19 -27.60 22.27
C ARG A 353 7.14 -27.94 23.41
N PHE A 354 7.60 -26.95 24.18
CA PHE A 354 8.48 -27.17 25.35
C PHE A 354 7.72 -27.74 26.55
N THR A 355 6.39 -27.78 26.49
CA THR A 355 5.57 -28.66 27.32
C THR A 355 5.69 -30.09 26.77
N LYS A 356 6.91 -30.64 26.75
CA LYS A 356 7.17 -32.02 26.34
C LYS A 356 6.44 -32.93 27.33
N ARG A 357 5.55 -33.80 26.83
CA ARG A 357 4.84 -34.83 27.59
C ARG A 357 5.91 -35.61 28.38
N ASN A 358 5.82 -35.61 29.71
CA ASN A 358 6.81 -36.26 30.57
C ASN A 358 6.59 -37.79 30.47
N LEU A 359 7.20 -38.44 29.48
CA LEU A 359 6.93 -39.85 29.12
C LEU A 359 7.42 -40.85 30.19
N GLY A 360 8.18 -40.41 31.20
CA GLY A 360 8.74 -41.26 32.25
C GLY A 360 9.86 -42.18 31.75
N VAL A 361 10.53 -42.89 32.66
CA VAL A 361 11.53 -43.92 32.33
C VAL A 361 10.79 -45.18 31.81
N VAL A 362 11.31 -45.81 30.75
CA VAL A 362 10.77 -47.08 30.21
C VAL A 362 11.00 -48.19 31.24
N ASN A 363 9.96 -48.97 31.55
CA ASN A 363 10.08 -50.11 32.45
C ASN A 363 10.33 -51.44 31.69
N ALA A 364 10.67 -52.51 32.41
CA ALA A 364 11.03 -53.80 31.79
C ALA A 364 9.87 -54.45 31.00
N GLU A 365 8.63 -54.27 31.44
CA GLU A 365 7.44 -54.81 30.75
C GLU A 365 7.19 -54.08 29.42
N GLU A 366 7.36 -52.75 29.40
CA GLU A 366 7.25 -51.93 28.19
C GLU A 366 8.33 -52.29 27.16
N ILE A 367 9.56 -52.61 27.62
CA ILE A 367 10.65 -53.10 26.76
C ILE A 367 10.28 -54.46 26.12
N GLU A 368 9.71 -55.37 26.91
CA GLU A 368 9.28 -56.67 26.40
C GLU A 368 8.15 -56.53 25.36
N ARG A 369 7.17 -55.66 25.64
CA ARG A 369 6.06 -55.38 24.72
C ARG A 369 6.55 -54.78 23.40
N ILE A 370 7.44 -53.79 23.42
CA ILE A 370 7.95 -53.19 22.18
C ILE A 370 8.79 -54.19 21.38
N GLU A 371 9.61 -55.03 22.04
CA GLU A 371 10.39 -56.06 21.34
C GLU A 371 9.48 -57.15 20.73
N ASN A 372 8.38 -57.52 21.40
CA ASN A 372 7.38 -58.41 20.82
C ASN A 372 6.71 -57.79 19.58
N ILE A 373 6.31 -56.51 19.64
CA ILE A 373 5.75 -55.79 18.49
C ILE A 373 6.75 -55.77 17.34
N LYS A 374 8.01 -55.39 17.59
CA LYS A 374 9.08 -55.38 16.57
C LYS A 374 9.28 -56.76 15.94
N LYS A 375 9.20 -57.83 16.75
CA LYS A 375 9.28 -59.21 16.26
C LYS A 375 8.13 -59.56 15.33
N ILE A 376 6.89 -59.26 15.72
CA ILE A 376 5.68 -59.53 14.92
C ILE A 376 5.74 -58.78 13.59
N LEU A 377 6.14 -57.50 13.60
CA LEU A 377 6.27 -56.69 12.38
C LEU A 377 7.34 -57.24 11.43
N LYS A 378 8.44 -57.78 11.96
CA LYS A 378 9.48 -58.43 11.15
C LYS A 378 9.01 -59.76 10.57
N THR A 379 8.36 -60.62 11.37
CA THR A 379 7.94 -61.97 10.95
C THR A 379 6.74 -61.97 10.02
N SER A 380 5.83 -61.01 10.16
CA SER A 380 4.67 -60.85 9.26
C SER A 380 5.05 -60.29 7.89
N GLU A 381 6.24 -59.68 7.77
CA GLU A 381 6.69 -58.94 6.59
C GLU A 381 5.73 -57.83 6.13
N ILE A 382 4.86 -57.34 7.01
CA ILE A 382 3.83 -56.33 6.68
C ILE A 382 4.44 -55.03 6.14
N TYR A 383 5.70 -54.75 6.48
CA TYR A 383 6.44 -53.60 5.94
C TYR A 383 6.64 -53.67 4.41
N LYS A 384 6.56 -54.84 3.78
CA LYS A 384 6.64 -54.99 2.31
C LYS A 384 5.35 -54.57 1.60
N GLU A 385 4.25 -54.43 2.32
CA GLU A 385 3.02 -53.91 1.76
C GLU A 385 3.14 -52.41 1.51
N PHE A 386 2.59 -51.96 0.39
CA PHE A 386 2.63 -50.55 0.04
C PHE A 386 1.90 -49.68 1.09
N ASN A 387 0.71 -50.12 1.51
CA ASN A 387 -0.10 -49.47 2.53
C ASN A 387 -0.51 -50.48 3.61
N PRO A 388 0.36 -50.77 4.59
CA PRO A 388 0.07 -51.76 5.61
C PRO A 388 -1.19 -51.36 6.38
N ASP A 389 -2.18 -52.26 6.46
CA ASP A 389 -3.41 -51.97 7.18
C ASP A 389 -3.14 -51.92 8.69
N PHE A 390 -3.33 -50.74 9.27
CA PHE A 390 -3.15 -50.53 10.71
C PHE A 390 -4.05 -51.46 11.53
N LYS A 391 -5.23 -51.84 11.02
CA LYS A 391 -6.12 -52.79 11.70
C LYS A 391 -5.51 -54.19 11.80
N GLU A 392 -4.71 -54.60 10.81
CA GLU A 392 -4.01 -55.88 10.85
C GLU A 392 -2.82 -55.84 11.81
N ILE A 393 -2.15 -54.68 11.92
CA ILE A 393 -1.11 -54.45 12.94
C ILE A 393 -1.72 -54.57 14.34
N VAL A 394 -2.81 -53.85 14.63
CA VAL A 394 -3.51 -53.93 15.92
C VAL A 394 -3.97 -55.35 16.23
N LYS A 395 -4.51 -56.06 15.23
CA LYS A 395 -4.96 -57.45 15.40
C LYS A 395 -3.80 -58.42 15.68
N SER A 396 -2.65 -58.21 15.04
CA SER A 396 -1.48 -59.10 15.17
C SER A 396 -0.66 -58.81 16.42
N THR A 397 -0.64 -57.56 16.90
CA THR A 397 0.06 -57.16 18.13
C THR A 397 -0.81 -57.29 19.38
N GLY A 398 -2.13 -57.21 19.24
CA GLY A 398 -3.07 -57.16 20.37
C GLY A 398 -3.12 -55.79 21.09
N GLU A 399 -2.48 -54.77 20.50
CA GLU A 399 -2.29 -53.44 21.09
C GLU A 399 -2.95 -52.38 20.20
N ASP A 400 -3.58 -51.36 20.79
CA ASP A 400 -4.19 -50.27 20.03
C ASP A 400 -3.15 -49.28 19.45
N GLU A 401 -3.60 -48.44 18.51
CA GLU A 401 -2.75 -47.48 17.81
C GLU A 401 -2.06 -46.47 18.72
N GLU A 402 -2.75 -46.00 19.75
CA GLU A 402 -2.20 -45.02 20.68
C GLU A 402 -1.09 -45.68 21.52
N THR A 403 -1.35 -46.90 22.00
CA THR A 403 -0.38 -47.69 22.77
C THR A 403 0.86 -48.04 21.96
N ILE A 404 0.71 -48.48 20.69
CA ILE A 404 1.86 -48.81 19.83
C ILE A 404 2.73 -47.57 19.60
N ASN A 405 2.13 -46.44 19.22
CA ASN A 405 2.89 -45.21 18.98
C ASN A 405 3.55 -44.69 20.26
N PHE A 406 2.86 -44.79 21.41
CA PHE A 406 3.41 -44.44 22.71
C PHE A 406 4.65 -45.29 23.06
N LEU A 407 4.60 -46.61 22.84
CA LEU A 407 5.73 -47.51 23.12
C LEU A 407 6.93 -47.22 22.21
N PHE A 408 6.73 -46.97 20.91
CA PHE A 408 7.81 -46.57 20.00
C PHE A 408 8.42 -45.22 20.37
N GLU A 409 7.60 -44.24 20.76
CA GLU A 409 8.06 -42.91 21.15
C GLU A 409 8.83 -42.97 22.48
N LYS A 410 8.34 -43.74 23.44
CA LYS A 410 8.95 -43.85 24.77
C LYS A 410 10.23 -44.69 24.77
N ALA A 411 10.25 -45.83 24.08
CA ALA A 411 11.39 -46.76 24.11
C ALA A 411 12.53 -46.38 23.16
N ASP A 412 12.19 -46.02 21.91
CA ASP A 412 13.17 -45.82 20.84
C ASP A 412 13.22 -44.37 20.33
N ASN A 413 12.39 -43.48 20.88
CA ASN A 413 12.22 -42.09 20.41
C ASN A 413 11.91 -42.06 18.89
N THR A 414 11.05 -42.98 18.44
CA THR A 414 10.66 -43.15 17.04
C THR A 414 9.14 -43.33 16.90
N THR A 415 8.66 -43.53 15.68
CA THR A 415 7.25 -43.87 15.41
C THR A 415 7.15 -45.22 14.70
N LEU A 416 6.00 -45.90 14.77
CA LEU A 416 5.75 -47.13 14.04
C LEU A 416 6.04 -46.95 12.53
N THR A 417 5.58 -45.85 11.94
CA THR A 417 5.83 -45.52 10.52
C THR A 417 7.33 -45.40 10.22
N THR A 418 8.10 -44.80 11.13
CA THR A 418 9.55 -44.66 10.98
C THR A 418 10.24 -46.01 11.08
N TYR A 419 9.78 -46.86 12.01
CA TYR A 419 10.29 -48.21 12.17
C TYR A 419 9.98 -49.12 10.97
N LEU A 420 8.76 -49.08 10.42
CA LEU A 420 8.41 -49.80 9.20
C LEU A 420 9.30 -49.36 8.03
N ASN A 421 9.50 -48.06 7.85
CA ASN A 421 10.39 -47.52 6.83
C ASN A 421 11.86 -47.96 7.01
N TYR A 422 12.32 -48.13 8.25
CA TYR A 422 13.61 -48.74 8.54
C TYR A 422 13.67 -50.19 8.06
N LEU A 423 12.66 -51.02 8.35
CA LEU A 423 12.60 -52.40 7.84
C LEU A 423 12.58 -52.45 6.31
N ARG A 424 11.84 -51.54 5.65
CA ARG A 424 11.82 -51.41 4.19
C ARG A 424 13.21 -51.11 3.61
N VAL A 425 13.97 -50.22 4.25
CA VAL A 425 15.34 -49.89 3.83
C VAL A 425 16.29 -51.07 4.04
N GLU A 426 16.18 -51.79 5.15
CA GLU A 426 17.00 -52.98 5.40
C GLU A 426 16.68 -54.12 4.42
N GLU A 427 15.42 -54.34 4.08
CA GLU A 427 15.03 -55.32 3.06
C GLU A 427 15.53 -54.91 1.67
N PHE A 428 15.45 -53.63 1.32
CA PHE A 428 16.03 -53.12 0.08
C PHE A 428 17.54 -53.38 0.03
N LYS A 429 18.28 -53.11 1.11
CA LYS A 429 19.72 -53.39 1.18
C LYS A 429 20.00 -54.89 1.03
N ARG A 430 19.16 -55.75 1.60
CA ARG A 430 19.28 -57.22 1.46
C ARG A 430 19.07 -57.65 0.01
N LEU A 431 17.99 -57.19 -0.63
CA LEU A 431 17.69 -57.48 -2.03
C LEU A 431 18.77 -56.97 -2.99
N LEU A 432 19.36 -55.81 -2.69
CA LEU A 432 20.42 -55.21 -3.49
C LEU A 432 21.74 -55.99 -3.43
N LYS A 433 22.00 -56.73 -2.34
CA LYS A 433 23.22 -57.55 -2.17
C LYS A 433 23.09 -58.96 -2.72
N ASP A 434 21.89 -59.37 -3.12
CA ASP A 434 21.63 -60.70 -3.68
C ASP A 434 21.98 -60.71 -5.18
N PRO A 435 23.00 -61.50 -5.62
CA PRO A 435 23.43 -61.55 -7.02
C PRO A 435 22.32 -61.99 -7.98
N GLY A 436 21.30 -62.71 -7.49
CA GLY A 436 20.13 -63.09 -8.28
C GLY A 436 19.28 -61.90 -8.71
N ASN A 437 19.51 -60.70 -8.15
CA ASN A 437 18.76 -59.48 -8.44
C ASN A 437 19.50 -58.47 -9.32
N ASP A 438 20.68 -58.80 -9.85
CA ASP A 438 21.49 -57.86 -10.66
C ASP A 438 20.76 -57.35 -11.91
N ALA A 439 19.83 -58.14 -12.46
CA ALA A 439 19.02 -57.80 -13.63
C ALA A 439 17.86 -56.82 -13.29
N TYR A 440 17.52 -56.62 -12.02
CA TYR A 440 16.42 -55.74 -11.62
C TYR A 440 16.86 -54.30 -11.40
N THR A 441 15.97 -53.36 -11.71
CA THR A 441 16.23 -51.93 -11.48
C THR A 441 16.16 -51.60 -9.98
N MET A 442 16.87 -50.54 -9.55
CA MET A 442 16.77 -50.04 -8.16
C MET A 442 15.33 -49.70 -7.77
N MET A 443 14.51 -49.24 -8.72
CA MET A 443 13.10 -48.94 -8.44
C MET A 443 12.30 -50.23 -8.20
N HIS A 444 12.53 -51.27 -9.00
CA HIS A 444 11.86 -52.57 -8.82
C HIS A 444 12.18 -53.20 -7.46
N LEU A 445 13.43 -53.09 -6.99
CA LEU A 445 13.81 -53.58 -5.66
C LEU A 445 13.20 -52.73 -4.53
N ALA A 446 13.05 -51.42 -4.73
CA ALA A 446 12.36 -50.54 -3.78
C ALA A 446 10.86 -50.87 -3.69
N GLU A 447 10.21 -51.19 -4.81
CA GLU A 447 8.82 -51.64 -4.86
C GLU A 447 8.63 -52.96 -4.11
N LYS A 448 9.52 -53.95 -4.33
CA LYS A 448 9.53 -55.21 -3.56
C LYS A 448 9.74 -55.00 -2.06
N SER A 449 10.32 -53.87 -1.67
CA SER A 449 10.54 -53.50 -0.27
C SER A 449 9.41 -52.62 0.29
N GLY A 450 8.30 -52.42 -0.44
CA GLY A 450 7.12 -51.69 0.04
C GLY A 450 7.06 -50.20 -0.27
N PHE A 451 7.93 -49.66 -1.14
CA PHE A 451 7.85 -48.27 -1.60
C PHE A 451 7.06 -48.13 -2.91
N ASN A 452 6.10 -47.20 -3.00
CA ASN A 452 5.39 -46.93 -4.28
C ASN A 452 6.01 -45.85 -5.16
N SER A 453 6.96 -45.09 -4.65
CA SER A 453 7.38 -43.85 -5.32
C SER A 453 8.87 -43.61 -5.09
N LYS A 454 9.53 -43.22 -6.19
CA LYS A 454 10.95 -42.89 -6.20
C LYS A 454 11.26 -41.78 -5.19
N THR A 455 10.42 -40.74 -5.11
CA THR A 455 10.60 -39.62 -4.19
C THR A 455 10.56 -40.05 -2.72
N SER A 456 9.60 -40.90 -2.34
CA SER A 456 9.49 -41.40 -0.96
C SER A 456 10.66 -42.31 -0.62
N PHE A 457 10.99 -43.24 -1.52
CA PHE A 457 12.13 -44.14 -1.37
C PHE A 457 13.45 -43.39 -1.18
N TYR A 458 13.79 -42.46 -2.08
CA TYR A 458 15.06 -41.71 -2.01
C TYR A 458 15.16 -40.87 -0.74
N ARG A 459 14.05 -40.24 -0.32
CA ARG A 459 14.01 -39.43 0.90
C ARG A 459 14.21 -40.28 2.16
N VAL A 460 13.47 -41.39 2.28
CA VAL A 460 13.54 -42.30 3.43
C VAL A 460 14.90 -42.98 3.52
N PHE A 461 15.39 -43.51 2.39
CA PHE A 461 16.70 -44.16 2.33
C PHE A 461 17.81 -43.21 2.75
N LYS A 462 17.83 -41.97 2.23
CA LYS A 462 18.81 -40.94 2.62
C LYS A 462 18.70 -40.55 4.09
N SER A 463 17.48 -40.44 4.63
CA SER A 463 17.26 -40.11 6.04
C SER A 463 17.77 -41.18 7.01
N ILE A 464 17.85 -42.45 6.58
CA ILE A 464 18.24 -43.58 7.43
C ILE A 464 19.73 -43.93 7.24
N THR A 465 20.28 -43.68 6.06
CA THR A 465 21.64 -44.14 5.70
C THR A 465 22.64 -43.01 5.47
N ASP A 466 22.19 -41.75 5.55
CA ASP A 466 22.92 -40.54 5.17
C ASP A 466 23.44 -40.52 3.72
N GLN A 467 23.01 -41.49 2.90
CA GLN A 467 23.43 -41.65 1.50
C GLN A 467 22.22 -41.85 0.59
N THR A 468 22.32 -41.45 -0.66
CA THR A 468 21.30 -41.82 -1.66
C THR A 468 21.43 -43.30 -2.03
N PRO A 469 20.34 -43.98 -2.45
CA PRO A 469 20.39 -45.38 -2.89
C PRO A 469 21.47 -45.64 -3.95
N SER A 470 21.66 -44.68 -4.86
CA SER A 470 22.67 -44.76 -5.92
C SER A 470 24.11 -44.63 -5.38
N GLN A 471 24.33 -43.80 -4.36
CA GLN A 471 25.63 -43.72 -3.67
C GLN A 471 25.91 -45.00 -2.91
N TYR A 472 24.92 -45.53 -2.20
CA TYR A 472 25.04 -46.79 -1.48
C TYR A 472 25.37 -47.97 -2.41
N LYS A 473 24.66 -48.10 -3.55
CA LYS A 473 24.95 -49.14 -4.56
C LYS A 473 26.37 -49.03 -5.10
N LYS A 474 26.86 -47.81 -5.36
CA LYS A 474 28.23 -47.59 -5.84
C LYS A 474 29.29 -48.01 -4.83
N GLY A 475 29.00 -47.97 -3.53
CA GLY A 475 29.92 -48.41 -2.48
C GLY A 475 29.88 -49.92 -2.18
N LEU A 476 29.00 -50.68 -2.83
CA LEU A 476 28.95 -52.15 -2.76
C LEU A 476 29.78 -52.82 -3.88
N ASN A 477 30.04 -52.08 -4.96
CA ASN A 477 30.96 -52.44 -6.03
C ASN A 477 32.37 -51.93 -5.69
#